data_AF-A0A163V5E2-F1
#
_entry.id   AF-A0A163V5E2-F1
#
_cell.length_a   1.000
_cell.length_b   1.000
_cell.length_c   1.000
_cell.angle_alpha   90.00
_cell.angle_beta   90.00
_cell.angle_gamma   90.00
#
_symmetry.space_group_name_H-M   'P 1'
#
loop_
_entity.id
_entity.type
_entity.pdbx_description
1 polymer ?
#
loop_
_entity_poly.entity_id
_entity_poly.type
_entity_poly.pdbx_seq_one_letter_code
_entity_poly.pdbx_strand_id
1 'polypeptide(L)'
;MAFIAFEELDKYLDNASNYISERWADAKTVQDLFGMDLRILLTVSAVETGWGKFVKHNNYFGIKYAKNMEKQLITTTEYLSTPNAKFPEIISMTKVGDKYKYVVKDYFSVYPTPYDSFKGYYQFLSDNPRYKTALEYKNDPIRFFEEVAKAGYATAPNYASTLKQVFNSVNKRLP
;
A
#
# COMPACT_ATOMS: atom_id res chain seq x y z
N MET A 1 4.25 4.05 -3.22
CA MET A 1 3.17 5.00 -3.46
C MET A 1 2.17 4.82 -2.34
N ALA A 2 1.88 5.88 -1.59
CA ALA A 2 0.86 5.92 -0.55
C ALA A 2 -0.09 7.07 -0.86
N PHE A 3 -1.39 6.92 -0.55
CA PHE A 3 -2.36 7.99 -0.75
C PHE A 3 -2.19 9.12 0.28
N ILE A 4 -1.39 8.88 1.33
CA ILE A 4 -1.03 9.85 2.37
C ILE A 4 0.47 9.86 2.64
N ALA A 5 0.97 10.98 3.17
CA ALA A 5 2.32 11.00 3.72
C ALA A 5 2.38 10.17 5.02
N PHE A 6 3.43 9.38 5.20
CA PHE A 6 3.59 8.50 6.38
C PHE A 6 3.53 9.26 7.71
N GLU A 7 3.99 10.51 7.74
CA GLU A 7 3.99 11.38 8.91
C GLU A 7 2.58 11.82 9.34
N GLU A 8 1.57 11.58 8.51
CA GLU A 8 0.18 11.95 8.80
C GLU A 8 -0.68 10.77 9.28
N LEU A 9 -0.13 9.55 9.35
CA LEU A 9 -0.86 8.35 9.76
C LEU A 9 -1.50 8.49 11.15
N ASP A 10 -0.81 9.16 12.08
CA ASP A 10 -1.29 9.36 13.45
C ASP A 10 -2.57 10.21 13.50
N LYS A 11 -2.80 11.09 12.51
CA LYS A 11 -4.01 11.92 12.42
C LYS A 11 -5.28 11.09 12.20
N TYR A 12 -5.14 9.84 11.75
CA TYR A 12 -6.24 8.96 11.37
C TYR A 12 -6.36 7.72 12.29
N LEU A 13 -5.69 7.73 13.44
CA LEU A 13 -5.75 6.64 14.42
C LEU A 13 -7.13 6.46 15.05
N ASP A 14 -7.98 7.50 15.02
CA ASP A 14 -9.38 7.45 15.41
C ASP A 14 -10.16 6.40 14.60
N ASN A 15 -9.80 6.21 13.33
CA ASN A 15 -10.44 5.25 12.44
C ASN A 15 -9.86 3.84 12.52
N ALA A 16 -8.73 3.65 13.22
CA ALA A 16 -7.95 2.43 13.15
C ALA A 16 -8.74 1.19 13.59
N SER A 17 -9.49 1.26 14.69
CA SER A 17 -10.28 0.11 15.16
C SER A 17 -11.42 -0.24 14.23
N ASN A 18 -12.11 0.77 13.68
CA ASN A 18 -13.17 0.55 12.69
C ASN A 18 -12.59 -0.09 11.42
N TYR A 19 -11.45 0.43 10.94
CA TYR A 19 -10.76 -0.12 9.77
C TYR A 19 -10.41 -1.59 9.93
N ILE A 20 -9.85 -1.97 11.08
CA ILE A 20 -9.51 -3.38 11.36
C ILE A 20 -10.76 -4.23 11.37
N SER A 21 -11.82 -3.82 12.07
CA SER A 21 -13.10 -4.53 12.10
C SER A 21 -13.66 -4.77 10.70
N GLU A 22 -13.69 -3.73 9.87
CA GLU A 22 -14.27 -3.79 8.53
C GLU A 22 -13.46 -4.63 7.52
N ARG A 23 -12.14 -4.65 7.65
CA ARG A 23 -11.23 -5.32 6.68
C ARG A 23 -10.72 -6.68 7.17
N TRP A 24 -11.00 -7.05 8.41
CA TRP A 24 -10.51 -8.31 8.99
C TRP A 24 -10.95 -9.52 8.15
N ALA A 25 -12.21 -9.58 7.73
CA ALA A 25 -12.75 -10.71 6.95
C ALA A 25 -12.08 -10.82 5.57
N ASP A 26 -11.81 -9.68 4.92
CA ASP A 26 -11.10 -9.62 3.64
C ASP A 26 -9.69 -10.21 3.79
N ALA A 27 -8.95 -9.74 4.79
CA ALA A 27 -7.58 -10.18 5.07
C ALA A 27 -7.51 -11.65 5.52
N LYS A 28 -8.45 -12.08 6.37
CA LYS A 28 -8.53 -13.46 6.85
C LYS A 28 -8.79 -14.43 5.70
N THR A 29 -9.67 -14.09 4.77
CA THR A 29 -9.96 -14.92 3.61
C THR A 29 -8.70 -15.11 2.74
N VAL A 30 -7.92 -14.04 2.52
CA VAL A 30 -6.64 -14.13 1.78
C VAL A 30 -5.61 -14.96 2.55
N GLN A 31 -5.54 -14.83 3.88
CA GLN A 31 -4.69 -15.69 4.70
C GLN A 31 -5.06 -17.18 4.54
N ASP A 32 -6.35 -17.51 4.57
CA ASP A 32 -6.82 -18.89 4.49
C ASP A 32 -6.56 -19.51 3.11
N LEU A 33 -6.65 -18.70 2.05
CA LEU A 33 -6.40 -19.16 0.68
C LEU A 33 -4.91 -19.26 0.32
N PHE A 34 -4.08 -18.34 0.82
CA PHE A 34 -2.71 -18.15 0.31
C PHE A 34 -1.61 -18.29 1.39
N GLY A 35 -1.99 -18.41 2.66
CA GLY A 35 -1.07 -18.52 3.79
C GLY A 35 -0.28 -17.24 4.08
N MET A 36 -0.71 -16.09 3.55
CA MET A 36 -0.14 -14.79 3.86
C MET A 36 -0.77 -14.25 5.14
N ASP A 37 0.05 -13.92 6.13
CA ASP A 37 -0.41 -13.42 7.42
C ASP A 37 -1.31 -12.20 7.24
N LEU A 38 -2.55 -12.29 7.73
CA LEU A 38 -3.57 -11.25 7.59
C LEU A 38 -3.09 -9.91 8.14
N ARG A 39 -2.20 -9.92 9.14
CA ARG A 39 -1.66 -8.71 9.76
C ARG A 39 -0.74 -7.96 8.81
N ILE A 40 -0.06 -8.65 7.88
CA ILE A 40 0.69 -7.99 6.81
C ILE A 40 -0.28 -7.21 5.92
N LEU A 41 -1.37 -7.86 5.50
CA LEU A 41 -2.37 -7.26 4.62
C LEU A 41 -3.00 -6.03 5.28
N LEU A 42 -3.47 -6.17 6.52
CA LEU A 42 -4.06 -5.07 7.29
C LEU A 42 -3.08 -3.92 7.53
N THR A 43 -1.81 -4.24 7.82
CA THR A 43 -0.77 -3.22 8.06
C THR A 43 -0.47 -2.42 6.81
N VAL A 44 -0.17 -3.10 5.69
CA VAL A 44 0.17 -2.42 4.43
C VAL A 44 -1.01 -1.58 3.98
N SER A 45 -2.21 -2.16 3.92
CA SER A 45 -3.40 -1.44 3.47
C SER A 45 -3.78 -0.26 4.37
N ALA A 46 -3.64 -0.38 5.70
CA ALA A 46 -3.82 0.75 6.62
C ALA A 46 -2.83 1.88 6.34
N VAL A 47 -1.57 1.54 6.09
CA VAL A 47 -0.52 2.49 5.75
C VAL A 47 -0.83 3.21 4.43
N GLU A 48 -1.20 2.47 3.39
CA GLU A 48 -1.42 3.04 2.06
C GLU A 48 -2.67 3.94 1.99
N THR A 49 -3.67 3.67 2.82
CA THR A 49 -4.98 4.33 2.78
C THR A 49 -5.23 5.30 3.93
N GLY A 50 -4.28 5.45 4.87
CA GLY A 50 -4.51 6.19 6.10
C GLY A 50 -5.67 5.61 6.91
N TRP A 51 -5.55 4.33 7.26
CA TRP A 51 -6.59 3.57 7.96
C TRP A 51 -7.94 3.61 7.23
N GLY A 52 -7.95 3.58 5.89
CA GLY A 52 -9.15 3.56 5.06
C GLY A 52 -9.77 4.93 4.77
N LYS A 53 -9.19 6.04 5.24
CA LYS A 53 -9.70 7.39 4.93
C LYS A 53 -9.52 7.78 3.47
N PHE A 54 -8.51 7.23 2.79
CA PHE A 54 -8.17 7.56 1.42
C PHE A 54 -8.13 6.28 0.58
N VAL A 55 -9.30 5.90 0.08
CA VAL A 55 -9.46 4.75 -0.81
C VAL A 55 -10.06 5.25 -2.12
N LYS A 56 -9.41 4.90 -3.24
CA LYS A 56 -9.92 5.20 -4.59
C LYS A 56 -10.17 3.89 -5.31
N HIS A 57 -11.40 3.67 -5.79
CA HIS A 57 -11.78 2.49 -6.56
C HIS A 57 -11.40 1.15 -5.90
N ASN A 58 -11.58 1.07 -4.59
CA ASN A 58 -11.18 -0.05 -3.74
C ASN A 58 -9.69 -0.44 -3.86
N ASN A 59 -8.79 0.43 -4.31
CA ASN A 59 -7.36 0.12 -4.34
C ASN A 59 -6.71 0.40 -2.99
N TYR A 60 -6.82 -0.58 -2.07
CA TYR A 60 -6.32 -0.45 -0.70
C TYR A 60 -4.79 -0.52 -0.58
N PHE A 61 -4.08 -0.86 -1.66
CA PHE A 61 -2.64 -1.10 -1.65
C PHE A 61 -1.86 -0.17 -2.58
N GLY A 62 -2.53 0.75 -3.29
CA GLY A 62 -1.86 1.69 -4.21
C GLY A 62 -1.23 1.01 -5.44
N ILE A 63 -1.77 -0.13 -5.88
CA ILE A 63 -1.19 -0.93 -6.97
C ILE A 63 -1.41 -0.24 -8.32
N LYS A 64 -0.32 0.14 -8.99
CA LYS A 64 -0.34 0.70 -10.37
C LYS A 64 -0.75 -0.34 -11.41
N TYR A 65 -0.18 -1.54 -11.31
CA TYR A 65 -0.43 -2.62 -12.27
C TYR A 65 -0.53 -3.99 -11.60
N ALA A 66 -1.75 -4.46 -11.40
CA ALA A 66 -2.04 -5.87 -11.30
C ALA A 66 -2.36 -6.42 -12.69
N LYS A 67 -1.80 -7.57 -13.04
CA LYS A 67 -2.07 -8.26 -14.31
C LYS A 67 -3.56 -8.62 -14.35
N ASN A 68 -4.19 -8.48 -15.52
CA ASN A 68 -5.62 -8.78 -15.75
C ASN A 68 -6.61 -7.95 -14.93
N MET A 69 -6.19 -6.86 -14.29
CA MET A 69 -7.11 -5.93 -13.62
C MET A 69 -7.39 -4.71 -14.50
N GLU A 70 -8.60 -4.18 -14.43
CA GLU A 70 -8.94 -2.88 -15.02
C GLU A 70 -8.06 -1.80 -14.40
N LYS A 71 -7.71 -0.79 -15.21
CA LYS A 71 -6.98 0.38 -14.73
C LYS A 71 -7.74 1.66 -15.01
N GLN A 72 -7.65 2.59 -14.08
CA GLN A 72 -8.14 3.95 -14.26
C GLN A 72 -7.04 4.97 -14.02
N LEU A 73 -7.17 6.08 -14.72
CA LEU A 73 -6.26 7.22 -14.61
C LEU A 73 -6.66 8.04 -13.39
N ILE A 74 -5.84 8.06 -12.35
CA ILE A 74 -6.15 8.70 -11.06
C ILE A 74 -5.12 9.78 -10.75
N THR A 75 -5.60 10.94 -10.27
CA THR A 75 -4.72 11.98 -9.71
C THR A 75 -4.06 11.51 -8.42
N THR A 76 -2.73 11.53 -8.39
CA THR A 76 -1.90 11.16 -7.25
C THR A 76 -0.78 12.18 -7.02
N THR A 77 -0.15 12.12 -5.84
CA THR A 77 1.03 12.91 -5.50
C THR A 77 2.24 11.99 -5.41
N GLU A 78 3.33 12.35 -6.10
CA GLU A 78 4.58 11.60 -6.10
C GLU A 78 5.74 12.52 -5.68
N TYR A 79 6.66 11.99 -4.87
CA TYR A 79 7.87 12.71 -4.46
C TYR A 79 9.09 12.04 -5.06
N LEU A 80 9.71 12.70 -6.05
CA LEU A 80 10.81 12.15 -6.84
C LEU A 80 12.06 13.00 -6.72
N SER A 81 13.24 12.39 -6.83
CA SER A 81 14.53 13.09 -6.80
C SER A 81 14.94 13.71 -8.15
N THR A 82 14.09 13.58 -9.18
CA THR A 82 14.37 14.06 -10.54
C THR A 82 13.22 14.93 -11.05
N PRO A 83 13.50 16.02 -11.79
CA PRO A 83 12.50 16.82 -12.49
C PRO A 83 12.04 16.21 -13.82
N ASN A 84 12.66 15.11 -14.28
CA ASN A 84 12.45 14.55 -15.62
C ASN A 84 11.57 13.29 -15.63
N ALA A 85 10.75 13.10 -14.59
CA ALA A 85 9.85 11.95 -14.50
C ALA A 85 8.79 11.98 -15.60
N LYS A 86 8.47 10.81 -16.16
CA LYS A 86 7.40 10.66 -17.16
C LYS A 86 6.16 10.07 -16.52
N PHE A 87 5.03 10.73 -16.73
CA PHE A 87 3.71 10.29 -16.31
C PHE A 87 2.74 10.41 -17.48
N PRO A 88 1.62 9.67 -17.49
CA PRO A 88 0.55 9.88 -18.46
C PRO A 88 0.09 11.34 -18.55
N GLU A 89 -0.04 12.02 -17.40
CA GLU A 89 -0.34 13.46 -17.32
C GLU A 89 0.37 14.08 -16.11
N ILE A 90 1.06 15.20 -16.32
CA ILE A 90 1.63 16.02 -15.24
C ILE A 90 0.75 17.25 -15.06
N ILE A 91 0.12 17.38 -13.88
CA ILE A 91 -0.76 18.51 -13.54
C ILE A 91 0.10 19.66 -12.99
N SER A 92 1.00 19.35 -12.06
CA SER A 92 1.98 20.31 -11.55
C SER A 92 3.24 19.64 -11.01
N MET A 93 4.33 20.39 -10.96
CA MET A 93 5.59 19.99 -10.35
C MET A 93 6.18 21.17 -9.59
N THR A 94 6.45 20.97 -8.30
CA THR A 94 7.06 21.99 -7.43
C THR A 94 8.27 21.40 -6.71
N LYS A 95 9.39 22.14 -6.65
CA LYS A 95 10.55 21.72 -5.87
C LYS A 95 10.26 21.86 -4.37
N VAL A 96 10.51 20.82 -3.58
CA VAL A 96 10.30 20.75 -2.13
C VAL A 96 11.55 20.11 -1.51
N GLY A 97 12.43 20.95 -0.94
CA GLY A 97 13.76 20.52 -0.49
C GLY A 97 14.58 19.92 -1.64
N ASP A 98 15.11 18.71 -1.43
CA ASP A 98 15.90 17.95 -2.41
C ASP A 98 15.05 17.10 -3.36
N LYS A 99 13.72 17.17 -3.25
CA LYS A 99 12.78 16.42 -4.09
C LYS A 99 11.87 17.35 -4.89
N TYR A 100 11.17 16.76 -5.84
CA TYR A 100 10.11 17.38 -6.62
C TYR A 100 8.80 16.73 -6.22
N LYS A 101 7.85 17.55 -5.77
CA LYS A 101 6.47 17.15 -5.55
C LYS A 101 5.73 17.25 -6.88
N TYR A 102 5.31 16.11 -7.39
CA TYR A 102 4.50 15.97 -8.59
C TYR A 102 3.03 15.77 -8.20
N VAL A 103 2.14 16.55 -8.80
CA VAL A 103 0.71 16.21 -8.90
C VAL A 103 0.49 15.73 -10.32
N VAL A 104 0.13 14.46 -10.48
CA VAL A 104 0.10 13.75 -11.77
C VAL A 104 -1.15 12.90 -11.86
N LYS A 105 -1.54 12.53 -13.07
CA LYS A 105 -2.39 11.35 -13.26
C LYS A 105 -1.55 10.17 -13.70
N ASP A 106 -1.78 9.03 -13.04
CA ASP A 106 -1.13 7.76 -13.36
C ASP A 106 -2.17 6.62 -13.32
N TYR A 107 -1.83 5.48 -13.92
CA TYR A 107 -2.74 4.34 -13.98
C TYR A 107 -2.68 3.50 -12.72
N PHE A 108 -3.86 3.19 -12.19
CA PHE A 108 -4.06 2.38 -11.00
C PHE A 108 -5.02 1.25 -11.26
N SER A 109 -4.73 0.10 -10.66
CA SER A 109 -5.65 -1.03 -10.67
C SER A 109 -6.93 -0.67 -9.92
N VAL A 110 -8.07 -1.07 -10.48
CA VAL A 110 -9.40 -0.91 -9.91
C VAL A 110 -9.92 -2.26 -9.46
N TYR A 111 -10.62 -2.28 -8.33
CA TYR A 111 -11.13 -3.50 -7.72
C TYR A 111 -12.66 -3.39 -7.52
N PRO A 112 -13.44 -4.44 -7.86
CA PRO A 112 -14.89 -4.44 -7.62
C PRO A 112 -15.23 -4.36 -6.13
N THR A 113 -14.45 -5.05 -5.28
CA THR A 113 -14.66 -5.09 -3.84
C THR A 113 -13.35 -4.85 -3.05
N PRO A 114 -13.43 -4.54 -1.75
CA PRO A 114 -12.26 -4.53 -0.87
C PRO A 114 -11.51 -5.87 -0.90
N TYR A 115 -12.21 -7.00 -0.77
CA TYR A 115 -11.61 -8.34 -0.88
C TYR A 115 -10.79 -8.53 -2.16
N ASP A 116 -11.30 -8.12 -3.33
CA ASP A 116 -10.58 -8.23 -4.59
C ASP A 116 -9.26 -7.45 -4.57
N SER A 117 -9.19 -6.34 -3.82
CA SER A 117 -7.95 -5.59 -3.62
C SER A 117 -6.93 -6.33 -2.77
N PHE A 118 -7.39 -6.95 -1.67
CA PHE A 118 -6.54 -7.74 -0.78
C PHE A 118 -5.98 -8.97 -1.51
N LYS A 119 -6.83 -9.66 -2.27
CA LYS A 119 -6.41 -10.75 -3.15
C LYS A 119 -5.46 -10.25 -4.25
N GLY A 120 -5.80 -9.12 -4.87
CA GLY A 120 -5.01 -8.47 -5.91
C GLY A 120 -3.61 -8.10 -5.46
N TYR A 121 -3.43 -7.71 -4.19
CA TYR A 121 -2.11 -7.46 -3.61
C TYR A 121 -1.25 -8.72 -3.56
N TYR A 122 -1.78 -9.83 -3.05
CA TYR A 122 -1.04 -11.10 -3.06
C TYR A 122 -0.67 -11.52 -4.49
N GLN A 123 -1.60 -11.41 -5.44
CA GLN A 123 -1.36 -11.73 -6.85
C GLN A 123 -0.29 -10.81 -7.47
N PHE A 124 -0.35 -9.51 -7.21
CA PHE A 124 0.65 -8.55 -7.69
C PHE A 124 2.07 -8.88 -7.21
N LEU A 125 2.22 -9.24 -5.92
CA LEU A 125 3.51 -9.65 -5.38
C LEU A 125 3.97 -10.97 -6.01
N SER A 126 3.06 -11.92 -6.18
CA SER A 126 3.36 -13.27 -6.69
C SER A 126 3.76 -13.25 -8.16
N ASP A 127 3.10 -12.41 -8.96
CA ASP A 127 3.34 -12.28 -10.40
C ASP A 127 4.61 -11.47 -10.72
N ASN A 128 5.17 -10.75 -9.74
CA ASN A 128 6.31 -9.87 -9.94
C ASN A 128 7.57 -10.43 -9.25
N PRO A 129 8.54 -10.97 -10.02
CA PRO A 129 9.74 -11.62 -9.48
C PRO A 129 10.54 -10.76 -8.48
N ARG A 130 10.42 -9.43 -8.60
CA ARG A 130 11.01 -8.45 -7.67
C ARG A 130 10.64 -8.68 -6.20
N TYR A 131 9.45 -9.23 -5.92
CA TYR A 131 8.96 -9.45 -4.55
C TYR A 131 9.08 -10.90 -4.08
N LYS A 132 9.75 -11.77 -4.84
CA LYS A 132 9.88 -13.20 -4.50
C LYS A 132 10.47 -13.41 -3.09
N THR A 133 11.55 -12.70 -2.75
CA THR A 133 12.16 -12.79 -1.41
C THR A 133 11.22 -12.31 -0.30
N ALA A 134 10.41 -11.28 -0.53
CA ALA A 134 9.42 -10.86 0.45
C ALA A 134 8.37 -11.95 0.71
N LEU A 135 7.92 -12.64 -0.35
CA LEU A 135 6.93 -13.71 -0.24
C LEU A 135 7.42 -14.98 0.46
N GLU A 136 8.73 -15.21 0.54
CA GLU A 136 9.32 -16.26 1.38
C GLU A 136 8.99 -16.05 2.87
N TYR A 137 8.74 -14.79 3.27
CA TYR A 137 8.40 -14.37 4.61
C TYR A 137 6.94 -13.96 4.77
N LYS A 138 6.04 -14.46 3.91
CA LYS A 138 4.60 -14.13 3.98
C LYS A 138 3.91 -14.49 5.31
N ASN A 139 4.58 -15.24 6.20
CA ASN A 139 4.15 -15.60 7.54
C ASN A 139 5.03 -15.00 8.66
N ASP A 140 6.02 -14.17 8.31
CA ASP A 140 6.86 -13.38 9.22
C ASP A 140 6.71 -11.90 8.86
N PRO A 141 5.74 -11.19 9.48
CA PRO A 141 5.43 -9.81 9.11
C PRO A 141 6.62 -8.85 9.18
N ILE A 142 7.46 -8.98 10.22
CA ILE A 142 8.60 -8.07 10.42
C ILE A 142 9.61 -8.23 9.30
N ARG A 143 9.92 -9.47 8.93
CA ARG A 143 10.85 -9.77 7.86
C ARG A 143 10.27 -9.45 6.48
N PHE A 144 8.97 -9.71 6.28
CA PHE A 144 8.25 -9.30 5.07
C PHE A 144 8.37 -7.79 4.83
N PHE A 145 8.14 -6.96 5.85
CA PHE A 145 8.19 -5.50 5.71
C PHE A 145 9.58 -4.99 5.31
N GLU A 146 10.65 -5.64 5.77
CA GLU A 146 12.01 -5.32 5.35
C GLU A 146 12.25 -5.64 3.88
N GLU A 147 11.89 -6.87 3.47
CA GLU A 147 12.15 -7.34 2.11
C GLU A 147 11.27 -6.65 1.08
N VAL A 148 10.00 -6.36 1.39
CA VAL A 148 9.11 -5.62 0.47
C VAL A 148 9.55 -4.16 0.30
N ALA A 149 10.07 -3.53 1.36
CA ALA A 149 10.64 -2.19 1.30
C ALA A 149 11.94 -2.17 0.49
N LYS A 150 12.84 -3.13 0.76
CA LYS A 150 14.10 -3.31 0.01
C LYS A 150 13.85 -3.56 -1.48
N ALA A 151 12.78 -4.29 -1.81
CA ALA A 151 12.34 -4.51 -3.18
C ALA A 151 11.74 -3.26 -3.85
N GLY A 152 11.61 -2.14 -3.13
CA GLY A 152 11.18 -0.86 -3.68
C GLY A 152 9.68 -0.75 -3.91
N TYR A 153 8.87 -1.34 -3.02
CA TYR A 153 7.41 -1.16 -3.06
C TYR A 153 7.00 0.31 -2.86
N ALA A 154 7.68 0.99 -1.94
CA ALA A 154 7.58 2.43 -1.74
C ALA A 154 8.97 3.07 -1.80
N THR A 155 9.02 4.34 -2.22
CA THR A 155 10.27 5.11 -2.36
C THR A 155 10.71 5.79 -1.06
N ALA A 156 9.87 5.77 -0.02
CA ALA A 156 10.21 6.42 1.24
C ALA A 156 11.24 5.58 2.03
N PRO A 157 12.31 6.20 2.55
CA PRO A 157 13.39 5.49 3.23
C PRO A 157 12.94 4.84 4.55
N ASN A 158 11.89 5.36 5.17
CA ASN A 158 11.34 4.89 6.44
C ASN A 158 10.18 3.89 6.28
N TYR A 159 9.90 3.40 5.07
CA TYR A 159 8.71 2.56 4.81
C TYR A 159 8.63 1.32 5.70
N ALA A 160 9.72 0.54 5.80
CA ALA A 160 9.76 -0.65 6.65
C ALA A 160 9.51 -0.32 8.13
N SER A 161 10.12 0.76 8.65
CA SER A 161 9.89 1.19 10.04
C SER A 161 8.45 1.62 10.27
N THR A 162 7.83 2.32 9.32
CA THR A 162 6.42 2.72 9.42
C THR A 162 5.49 1.51 9.43
N LEU A 163 5.73 0.52 8.56
CA LEU A 163 4.96 -0.73 8.58
C LEU A 163 5.09 -1.43 9.94
N LYS A 164 6.29 -1.54 10.52
CA LYS A 164 6.49 -2.14 11.85
C LYS A 164 5.74 -1.39 12.96
N GLN A 165 5.71 -0.05 12.91
CA GLN A 165 4.95 0.75 13.87
C GLN A 165 3.44 0.52 13.74
N VAL A 166 2.91 0.56 12.51
CA VAL A 166 1.48 0.31 12.25
C VAL A 166 1.12 -1.13 12.59
N PHE A 167 1.99 -2.10 12.34
CA PHE A 167 1.79 -3.50 12.72
C PHE A 167 1.58 -3.68 14.23
N ASN A 168 2.33 -2.95 15.06
CA ASN A 168 2.09 -2.95 16.51
C ASN A 168 0.71 -2.38 16.86
N SER A 169 0.24 -1.38 16.11
CA SER A 169 -1.09 -0.79 16.25
C SER A 169 -2.19 -1.76 15.82
N VAL A 170 -1.98 -2.50 14.71
CA VAL A 170 -2.87 -3.56 14.21
C VAL A 170 -3.01 -4.66 15.25
N ASN A 171 -1.90 -5.19 15.79
CA ASN A 171 -1.91 -6.28 16.77
C ASN A 171 -2.74 -5.97 18.03
N LYS A 172 -2.82 -4.70 18.44
CA LYS A 172 -3.63 -4.26 19.58
C LYS A 172 -5.14 -4.21 19.31
N ARG A 173 -5.54 -4.30 18.04
CA ARG A 173 -6.91 -4.07 17.56
C ARG A 173 -7.52 -5.27 16.84
N LEU A 174 -6.77 -6.36 16.70
CA LEU A 174 -7.31 -7.60 16.17
C LEU A 174 -8.41 -8.12 17.12
N PRO A 175 -9.48 -8.69 16.57
CA PRO A 175 -10.50 -9.38 17.38
C PRO A 175 -9.95 -10.65 18.03
#